data_AF-R5ANN6-F1
#
_entry.id   AF-R5ANN6-F1
#
_cell.length_a   1.000
_cell.length_b   1.000
_cell.length_c   1.000
_cell.angle_alpha   90.00
_cell.angle_beta   90.00
_cell.angle_gamma   90.00
#
_symmetry.space_group_name_H-M   'P 1'
#
loop_
_entity.id
_entity.type
_entity.pdbx_description
1 polymer ?
#
loop_
_entity_poly.entity_id
_entity_poly.type
_entity_poly.pdbx_seq_one_letter_code
_entity_poly.pdbx_strand_id
1 'polypeptide(L)'
;MPNHFHAIISIVAALTENTGCLRPPRHPDDGDNFDGRNHFNALLSRVIGGVKSAVTRYVRSRNIEFGRQLNFHDHIIRNQREYNLIAEYIDKNVETWAKDRFFAHK
;
A
#
# COMPACT_ATOMS: atom_id res chain seq x y z
N MET A 1 -4.60 12.72 2.84
CA MET A 1 -4.06 14.09 2.86
C MET A 1 -3.67 14.51 1.44
N PRO A 2 -3.38 15.79 1.13
CA PRO A 2 -3.09 16.28 -0.21
C PRO A 2 -1.90 15.65 -0.95
N ASN A 3 -0.91 15.08 -0.26
CA ASN A 3 0.25 14.45 -0.91
C ASN A 3 0.43 12.93 -0.63
N HIS A 4 -0.17 12.39 0.44
CA HIS A 4 -0.21 10.96 0.73
C HIS A 4 -1.48 10.58 1.48
N PHE A 5 -1.72 9.28 1.64
CA PHE A 5 -2.82 8.75 2.42
C PHE A 5 -2.33 7.63 3.33
N HIS A 6 -3.02 7.46 4.45
CA HIS A 6 -2.89 6.32 5.35
C HIS A 6 -4.19 5.52 5.30
N ALA A 7 -4.09 4.20 5.41
CA ALA A 7 -5.24 3.31 5.42
C ALA A 7 -4.95 2.10 6.31
N ILE A 8 -6.00 1.63 6.99
CA ILE A 8 -5.99 0.32 7.64
C ILE A 8 -6.63 -0.66 6.66
N ILE A 9 -5.92 -1.77 6.38
CA ILE A 9 -6.37 -2.79 5.44
C ILE A 9 -6.50 -4.10 6.20
N SER A 10 -7.68 -4.70 6.15
CA SER A 10 -7.91 -6.08 6.59
C SER A 10 -7.86 -7.00 5.38
N ILE A 11 -6.98 -7.98 5.41
CA ILE A 11 -6.84 -8.99 4.35
C ILE A 11 -7.44 -10.29 4.88
N VAL A 12 -8.58 -10.68 4.30
CA VAL A 12 -9.19 -12.00 4.55
C VAL A 12 -8.75 -12.91 3.41
N ALA A 13 -7.77 -13.77 3.68
CA ALA A 13 -7.17 -14.66 2.68
C ALA A 13 -7.23 -16.11 3.16
N ALA A 14 -7.25 -17.05 2.22
CA ALA A 14 -7.09 -18.47 2.54
C ALA A 14 -5.68 -18.73 3.12
N LEU A 15 -5.52 -19.72 4.00
CA LEU A 15 -4.24 -20.04 4.67
C LEU A 15 -3.07 -20.30 3.70
N THR A 16 -3.36 -20.62 2.45
CA THR A 16 -2.38 -20.90 1.39
C THR A 16 -1.83 -19.63 0.72
N GLU A 17 -2.44 -18.47 0.95
CA GLU A 17 -2.05 -17.22 0.30
C GLU A 17 -0.97 -16.48 1.07
N ASN A 18 0.02 -15.98 0.34
CA ASN A 18 1.04 -15.13 0.89
C ASN A 18 0.49 -13.71 1.09
N THR A 19 0.10 -13.39 2.32
CA THR A 19 -0.56 -12.12 2.63
C THR A 19 0.39 -10.93 2.69
N GLY A 20 1.66 -11.14 3.06
CA GLY A 20 2.59 -10.01 3.32
C GLY A 20 4.08 -10.30 3.26
N CYS A 21 4.53 -11.56 3.14
CA CYS A 21 5.96 -11.87 3.16
C CYS A 21 6.52 -11.84 1.73
N LEU A 22 7.37 -10.87 1.40
CA LEU A 22 8.08 -10.90 0.12
C LEU A 22 8.92 -12.18 0.04
N ARG A 23 8.63 -13.01 -0.96
CA ARG A 23 9.45 -14.19 -1.25
C ARG A 23 10.60 -13.77 -2.16
N PRO A 24 11.80 -14.35 -1.99
CA PRO A 24 12.90 -14.11 -2.90
C PRO A 24 12.49 -14.50 -4.33
N PRO A 25 13.05 -13.84 -5.35
CA PRO A 25 12.87 -14.28 -6.72
C PRO A 25 13.39 -15.71 -6.86
N ARG A 26 12.58 -16.58 -7.46
CA ARG A 26 12.98 -17.92 -7.87
C ARG A 26 12.85 -18.05 -9.38
N HIS A 27 13.60 -18.96 -9.98
CA HIS A 27 13.39 -19.29 -11.38
C HIS A 27 11.94 -19.77 -11.55
N PRO A 28 11.17 -19.25 -12.52
CA PRO A 28 9.85 -19.79 -12.81
C PRO A 28 9.97 -21.26 -13.21
N ASP A 29 9.18 -22.11 -12.57
CA ASP A 29 9.05 -23.54 -12.87
C ASP A 29 7.93 -23.77 -13.90
N ASP A 30 8.00 -24.87 -14.65
CA ASP A 30 6.96 -25.27 -15.59
C ASP A 30 5.66 -25.58 -14.83
N GLY A 31 4.68 -24.68 -14.95
CA GLY A 31 3.40 -24.74 -14.22
C GLY A 31 3.14 -23.56 -13.28
N ASP A 32 4.13 -22.67 -13.09
CA ASP A 32 3.91 -21.47 -12.29
C ASP A 32 2.91 -20.52 -12.94
N ASN A 33 1.88 -20.13 -12.19
CA ASN A 33 0.99 -19.03 -12.56
C ASN A 33 1.77 -17.70 -12.58
N PHE A 34 1.25 -16.68 -13.27
CA PHE A 34 1.87 -15.34 -13.34
C PHE A 34 2.26 -14.78 -11.96
N ASP A 35 1.46 -15.06 -10.93
CA ASP A 35 1.72 -14.66 -9.55
C ASP A 35 2.83 -15.47 -8.86
N GLY A 36 3.20 -16.64 -9.37
CA GLY A 36 4.33 -17.43 -8.87
C GLY A 36 5.69 -16.97 -9.40
N ARG A 37 5.69 -16.15 -10.47
CA ARG A 37 6.89 -15.71 -11.22
C ARG A 37 7.34 -14.28 -10.93
N ASN A 38 6.52 -13.48 -10.24
CA ASN A 38 6.78 -12.06 -10.04
C ASN A 38 7.43 -11.74 -8.69
N HIS A 39 7.87 -10.50 -8.49
CA HIS A 39 8.39 -10.02 -7.20
C HIS A 39 7.29 -9.52 -6.24
N PHE A 40 6.04 -9.45 -6.71
CA PHE A 40 4.89 -8.91 -5.98
C PHE A 40 3.94 -10.01 -5.51
N ASN A 41 4.51 -11.10 -5.00
CA ASN A 41 3.75 -12.31 -4.64
C ASN A 41 3.05 -12.20 -3.28
N ALA A 42 3.12 -11.02 -2.64
CA ALA A 42 2.35 -10.70 -1.45
C ALA A 42 1.05 -10.01 -1.85
N LEU A 43 -0.08 -10.48 -1.30
CA LEU A 43 -1.40 -9.97 -1.63
C LEU A 43 -1.53 -8.47 -1.36
N LEU A 44 -0.97 -7.98 -0.25
CA LEU A 44 -0.92 -6.54 0.05
C LEU A 44 -0.24 -5.74 -1.08
N SER A 45 0.93 -6.17 -1.54
CA SER A 45 1.67 -5.50 -2.62
C SER A 45 0.89 -5.47 -3.93
N ARG A 46 0.17 -6.55 -4.26
CA ARG A 46 -0.69 -6.61 -5.45
C ARG A 46 -1.85 -5.62 -5.35
N VAL A 47 -2.54 -5.58 -4.21
CA VAL A 47 -3.66 -4.65 -3.98
C VAL A 47 -3.18 -3.20 -4.08
N ILE A 48 -2.10 -2.84 -3.39
CA ILE A 48 -1.54 -1.49 -3.43
C ILE A 48 -1.03 -1.12 -4.83
N GLY A 49 -0.41 -2.06 -5.55
CA GLY A 49 0.00 -1.89 -6.94
C GLY A 49 -1.19 -1.57 -7.85
N GLY A 50 -2.30 -2.29 -7.68
CA GLY A 50 -3.55 -2.03 -8.40
C GLY A 50 -4.11 -0.64 -8.15
N VAL A 51 -4.19 -0.22 -6.87
CA VAL A 51 -4.63 1.13 -6.48
C VAL A 51 -3.75 2.20 -7.11
N LYS A 52 -2.42 2.12 -6.95
CA LYS A 52 -1.48 3.09 -7.55
C LYS A 52 -1.61 3.16 -9.07
N SER A 53 -1.85 2.02 -9.73
CA SER A 53 -1.99 1.94 -11.18
C SER A 53 -3.30 2.58 -11.66
N ALA A 54 -4.40 2.35 -10.92
CA ALA A 54 -5.69 2.96 -11.20
C ALA A 54 -5.65 4.49 -11.04
N VAL A 55 -5.05 4.99 -9.95
CA VAL A 55 -4.86 6.43 -9.71
C VAL A 55 -3.98 7.04 -10.80
N THR A 56 -2.85 6.41 -11.13
CA THR A 56 -1.95 6.91 -12.20
C THR A 56 -2.68 7.03 -13.54
N ARG A 57 -3.50 6.03 -13.91
CA ARG A 57 -4.31 6.07 -15.13
C ARG A 57 -5.34 7.20 -15.08
N TYR A 58 -6.06 7.33 -13.97
CA TYR A 58 -7.10 8.35 -13.77
C TYR A 58 -6.56 9.78 -13.91
N VAL A 59 -5.39 10.02 -13.33
CA VAL A 59 -4.70 11.30 -13.36
C VAL A 59 -4.20 11.60 -14.77
N ARG A 60 -3.50 10.64 -15.40
CA ARG A 60 -2.97 10.81 -16.76
C ARG A 60 -4.07 11.09 -17.77
N SER A 61 -5.22 10.40 -17.67
CA SER A 61 -6.34 10.64 -18.58
C SER A 61 -7.00 12.01 -18.41
N ARG A 62 -6.70 12.74 -17.33
CA ARG A 62 -7.23 14.08 -17.04
C ARG A 62 -6.15 15.17 -17.08
N ASN A 63 -4.92 14.82 -17.45
CA ASN A 63 -3.78 15.72 -17.46
C ASN A 63 -3.58 16.46 -16.10
N ILE A 64 -3.81 15.75 -14.99
CA ILE A 64 -3.60 16.27 -13.63
C ILE A 64 -2.13 16.12 -13.27
N GLU A 65 -1.51 17.16 -12.68
CA GLU A 65 -0.14 17.06 -12.17
C GLU A 65 -0.07 16.08 -10.98
N PHE A 66 0.84 15.11 -11.05
CA PHE A 66 0.93 14.05 -10.04
C PHE A 66 2.32 13.43 -9.95
N GLY A 67 2.85 13.36 -8.73
CA GLY A 67 4.04 12.59 -8.40
C GLY A 67 3.67 11.21 -7.84
N ARG A 68 4.17 10.14 -8.46
CA ARG A 68 3.99 8.77 -7.95
C ARG A 68 5.09 8.44 -6.95
N GLN A 69 4.71 8.12 -5.72
CA GLN A 69 5.64 7.49 -4.76
C GLN A 69 5.86 6.02 -5.14
N LEU A 70 7.12 5.61 -5.35
CA LEU A 70 7.47 4.25 -5.78
C LEU A 70 7.02 3.21 -4.75
N ASN A 71 7.47 3.35 -3.51
CA ASN A 71 7.21 2.39 -2.43
C ASN A 71 6.02 2.81 -1.55
N PHE A 72 5.64 1.94 -0.63
CA PHE A 72 4.69 2.25 0.45
C PHE A 72 5.28 1.73 1.76
N HIS A 73 4.86 2.31 2.86
CA HIS A 73 5.19 1.84 4.20
C HIS A 73 4.00 1.03 4.73
N ASP A 74 4.27 -0.16 5.24
CA ASP A 74 3.29 -1.03 5.86
C ASP A 74 3.69 -1.41 7.28
N HIS A 75 2.68 -1.71 8.10
CA HIS A 75 2.84 -2.09 9.49
C HIS A 75 1.74 -3.08 9.88
N ILE A 76 2.13 -4.23 10.44
CA ILE A 76 1.18 -5.27 10.87
C ILE A 76 0.64 -4.91 12.24
N ILE A 77 -0.68 -4.67 12.31
CA ILE A 77 -1.40 -4.42 13.56
C ILE A 77 -1.66 -5.76 14.26
N ARG A 78 -1.12 -5.93 15.46
CA ARG A 78 -1.09 -7.20 16.21
C ARG A 78 -2.07 -7.26 17.37
N ASN A 79 -2.61 -6.12 17.81
CA ASN A 79 -3.54 -6.04 18.92
C ASN A 79 -4.44 -4.80 18.88
N GLN A 80 -5.49 -4.80 19.71
CA GLN A 80 -6.49 -3.74 19.76
C GLN A 80 -5.91 -2.38 20.19
N ARG A 81 -4.93 -2.37 21.10
CA ARG A 81 -4.31 -1.12 21.55
C ARG A 81 -3.59 -0.43 20.39
N GLU A 82 -2.83 -1.19 19.62
CA GLU A 82 -2.14 -0.72 18.43
C GLU A 82 -3.11 -0.25 17.34
N TYR A 83 -4.19 -1.01 17.12
CA TYR A 83 -5.26 -0.59 16.23
C TYR A 83 -5.80 0.79 16.62
N ASN A 84 -6.15 0.98 17.90
CA ASN A 84 -6.71 2.23 18.39
C ASN A 84 -5.75 3.40 18.16
N LEU A 85 -4.47 3.22 18.46
CA LEU A 85 -3.44 4.26 18.26
C LEU A 85 -3.29 4.64 16.78
N ILE A 86 -3.27 3.66 15.88
CA ILE A 86 -3.14 3.92 14.44
C ILE A 86 -4.41 4.56 13.89
N ALA A 87 -5.58 4.09 14.30
CA ALA A 87 -6.86 4.67 13.90
C ALA A 87 -6.97 6.12 14.36
N GLU A 88 -6.61 6.41 15.61
CA GLU A 88 -6.56 7.75 16.17
C GLU A 88 -5.55 8.64 15.42
N TYR A 89 -4.38 8.12 15.08
CA TYR A 89 -3.41 8.84 14.27
C TYR A 89 -3.98 9.20 12.89
N ILE A 90 -4.60 8.25 12.19
CA ILE A 90 -5.18 8.49 10.85
C ILE A 90 -6.27 9.55 10.91
N ASP A 91 -7.15 9.46 11.91
CA ASP A 91 -8.26 10.40 12.12
C ASP A 91 -7.74 11.82 12.40
N LYS A 92 -6.83 11.95 13.37
CA LYS A 92 -6.26 13.25 13.77
C LYS A 92 -5.32 13.86 12.74
N ASN A 93 -4.64 13.05 11.93
CA ASN A 93 -3.65 13.56 10.97
C ASN A 93 -4.30 14.46 9.90
N VAL A 94 -5.57 14.23 9.57
CA VAL A 94 -6.33 15.11 8.67
C VAL A 94 -6.39 16.54 9.20
N GLU A 95 -6.59 16.72 10.51
CA GLU A 95 -6.68 18.05 11.15
C GLU A 95 -5.29 18.70 11.32
N THR A 96 -4.27 17.91 11.66
CA THR A 96 -2.92 18.42 11.91
C THR A 96 -2.07 18.52 10.65
N TRP A 97 -2.67 18.30 9.48
CA TRP A 97 -1.97 18.15 8.23
C TRP A 97 -1.02 19.31 7.87
N ALA A 98 -1.44 20.55 8.08
CA ALA A 98 -0.62 21.73 7.79
C ALA A 98 0.68 21.80 8.62
N LYS A 99 0.77 21.01 9.69
CA LYS A 99 1.94 20.89 10.59
C LYS A 99 2.75 19.62 10.31
N ASP A 100 2.35 18.80 9.34
CA ASP A 100 3.02 17.55 9.03
C ASP A 100 4.40 17.82 8.42
N ARG A 101 5.38 16.98 8.78
CA ARG A 101 6.78 17.13 8.33
C ARG A 101 6.90 17.05 6.80
N PHE A 102 5.98 16.38 6.13
CA PHE A 102 5.94 16.23 4.68
C PHE A 102 5.08 17.31 3.99
N PHE A 103 4.48 18.25 4.73
CA PHE A 103 3.68 19.33 4.16
C PHE A 103 4.52 20.34 3.36
N ALA A 104 5.72 20.66 3.84
CA ALA A 104 6.55 21.76 3.33
C ALA A 104 7.68 21.33 2.37
N HIS A 105 7.73 20.07 1.93
CA HIS A 105 8.67 19.64 0.89
C HIS A 105 7.92 19.45 -0.44
N LYS A 106 7.72 20.57 -1.14
CA LYS A 106 7.49 20.63 -2.58
C LYS A 106 8.47 21.62 -3.18
#